data_AF-A0A6N7VJL5-F1
#
_entry.id   AF-A0A6N7VJL5-F1
#
_cell.length_a   1.000
_cell.length_b   1.000
_cell.length_c   1.000
_cell.angle_alpha   90.00
_cell.angle_beta   90.00
_cell.angle_gamma   90.00
#
_symmetry.space_group_name_H-M   'P 1'
#
loop_
_entity.id
_entity.type
_entity.pdbx_description
1 polymer ?
#
loop_
_entity_poly.entity_id
_entity_poly.type
_entity_poly.pdbx_seq_one_letter_code
_entity_poly.pdbx_strand_id
1 'polypeptide(L)'
;MQELTDLAKKNNLYTIVEYNDSYVVECSTFVQFKRILTKFFWPEWLRFKNPVLRQFRYMSTHSTRVADVITTINAPVNKLCFRGATRNVNKFEEYILAHNHTYNGFRLTTGCIEVNHASVSKGVAAKHLANMLNIPLENTVAFGDSANDHALLETIPNSVAMENADSTTKALAKYTTKSNDEDGIIYFLNEWNPINL
;
A
#
# COMPACT_ATOMS: atom_id res chain seq x y z
N MET A 1 -6.26 -14.39 7.88
CA MET A 1 -6.83 -14.31 6.52
C MET A 1 -8.33 -14.61 6.49
N GLN A 2 -8.77 -15.78 6.98
CA GLN A 2 -10.19 -16.20 6.98
C GLN A 2 -11.13 -15.11 7.53
N GLU A 3 -10.94 -14.74 8.79
CA GLU A 3 -11.76 -13.77 9.51
C GLU A 3 -11.93 -12.44 8.72
N LEU A 4 -10.81 -11.83 8.33
CA LEU A 4 -10.83 -10.57 7.58
C LEU A 4 -11.51 -10.70 6.22
N THR A 5 -11.34 -11.82 5.53
CA THR A 5 -11.98 -12.06 4.23
C THR A 5 -13.48 -12.27 4.38
N ASP A 6 -13.92 -12.99 5.40
CA ASP A 6 -15.36 -13.17 5.69
C ASP A 6 -16.02 -11.85 6.09
N LEU A 7 -15.33 -11.05 6.90
CA LEU A 7 -15.78 -9.71 7.25
C LEU A 7 -15.84 -8.78 6.02
N ALA A 8 -14.84 -8.86 5.13
CA ALA A 8 -14.82 -8.11 3.88
C ALA A 8 -15.99 -8.48 2.98
N LYS A 9 -16.27 -9.79 2.82
CA LYS A 9 -17.44 -10.30 2.09
C LYS A 9 -18.76 -9.79 2.66
N LYS A 10 -18.93 -9.84 3.99
CA LYS A 10 -20.11 -9.26 4.68
C LYS A 10 -20.30 -7.77 4.41
N ASN A 11 -19.19 -7.04 4.21
CA ASN A 11 -19.19 -5.62 3.87
C ASN A 11 -19.18 -5.34 2.35
N ASN A 12 -19.40 -6.34 1.49
CA ASN A 12 -19.33 -6.18 0.03
C ASN A 12 -18.00 -5.57 -0.46
N LEU A 13 -16.89 -6.00 0.14
CA LEU A 13 -15.54 -5.71 -0.30
C LEU A 13 -14.98 -6.94 -1.01
N TYR A 14 -14.15 -6.73 -2.03
CA TYR A 14 -13.37 -7.81 -2.64
C TYR A 14 -11.95 -7.81 -2.08
N THR A 15 -11.39 -9.01 -1.97
CA THR A 15 -10.07 -9.24 -1.41
C THR A 15 -9.04 -9.41 -2.52
N ILE A 16 -7.91 -8.73 -2.34
CA ILE A 16 -6.67 -8.96 -3.05
C ILE A 16 -5.68 -9.50 -2.03
N VAL A 17 -5.03 -10.60 -2.35
CA VAL A 17 -4.02 -11.23 -1.51
C VAL A 17 -2.67 -11.12 -2.19
N GLU A 18 -1.66 -10.70 -1.44
CA GLU A 18 -0.26 -10.82 -1.84
C GLU A 18 0.37 -12.01 -1.13
N TYR A 19 0.87 -12.97 -1.91
CA TYR A 19 1.45 -14.22 -1.44
C TYR A 19 2.53 -14.70 -2.42
N ASN A 20 3.71 -15.06 -1.92
CA ASN A 20 4.87 -15.51 -2.72
C ASN A 20 5.15 -14.61 -3.95
N ASP A 21 5.25 -13.30 -3.72
CA ASP A 21 5.50 -12.29 -4.77
C ASP A 21 4.45 -12.27 -5.90
N SER A 22 3.30 -12.91 -5.67
CA SER A 22 2.19 -13.00 -6.61
C SER A 22 0.93 -12.35 -6.03
N TYR A 23 0.08 -11.83 -6.92
CA TYR A 23 -1.20 -11.26 -6.55
C TYR A 23 -2.34 -12.22 -6.91
N VAL A 24 -3.20 -12.51 -5.94
CA VAL A 24 -4.44 -13.25 -6.17
C VAL A 24 -5.62 -12.33 -5.89
N VAL A 25 -6.54 -12.23 -6.85
CA VAL A 25 -7.72 -11.36 -6.74
C VAL A 25 -8.98 -12.19 -6.70
N GLU A 26 -9.78 -12.00 -5.66
CA GLU A 26 -11.12 -12.55 -5.60
C GLU A 26 -12.01 -11.85 -6.63
N CYS A 27 -12.44 -12.59 -7.65
CA CYS A 27 -13.26 -12.08 -8.74
C CYS A 27 -14.67 -12.66 -8.65
N SER A 28 -15.47 -12.13 -7.74
CA SER A 28 -16.92 -12.39 -7.74
C SER A 28 -17.55 -11.93 -9.08
N THR A 29 -18.65 -12.57 -9.48
CA THR A 29 -19.33 -12.33 -10.77
C THR A 29 -19.60 -10.84 -11.04
N PHE A 30 -19.89 -10.09 -9.98
CA PHE A 30 -20.13 -8.64 -10.04
C PHE A 30 -18.89 -7.84 -10.46
N VAL A 31 -17.70 -8.17 -9.95
CA VAL A 31 -16.44 -7.51 -10.30
C VAL A 31 -16.07 -7.81 -11.75
N GLN A 32 -16.34 -9.02 -12.22
CA GLN A 32 -16.14 -9.41 -13.62
C GLN A 32 -17.01 -8.58 -14.56
N PHE A 33 -18.29 -8.40 -14.23
CA PHE A 33 -19.23 -7.62 -15.04
C PHE A 33 -18.86 -6.14 -15.13
N LYS A 34 -18.55 -5.48 -14.00
CA LYS A 34 -18.07 -4.08 -14.00
C LYS A 34 -16.83 -3.89 -14.88
N ARG A 35 -15.93 -4.87 -14.90
CA ARG A 35 -14.71 -4.80 -15.72
C ARG A 35 -15.00 -4.92 -17.22
N ILE A 36 -15.96 -5.77 -17.60
CA ILE A 36 -16.38 -5.85 -19.00
C ILE A 36 -16.89 -4.47 -19.44
N LEU A 37 -17.76 -3.85 -18.65
CA LEU A 37 -18.27 -2.51 -18.93
C LEU A 37 -17.14 -1.47 -19.04
N THR A 38 -16.20 -1.43 -18.09
CA THR A 38 -15.11 -0.44 -18.15
C THR A 38 -14.16 -0.64 -19.33
N LYS A 39 -13.99 -1.86 -19.86
CA LYS A 39 -13.23 -2.08 -21.09
C LYS A 39 -13.87 -1.42 -22.31
N PHE A 40 -15.20 -1.38 -22.37
CA PHE A 40 -15.96 -0.77 -23.47
C PHE A 40 -16.08 0.75 -23.32
N PHE A 41 -16.23 1.27 -22.10
CA PHE A 41 -16.55 2.69 -21.88
C PHE A 41 -15.34 3.59 -21.60
N TRP A 42 -14.15 3.06 -21.30
CA TRP A 42 -12.98 3.91 -21.00
C TRP A 42 -12.04 4.04 -22.20
N PRO A 43 -11.87 5.23 -22.80
CA PRO A 43 -10.89 5.47 -23.85
C PRO A 43 -9.46 5.13 -23.41
N GLU A 44 -8.62 4.70 -24.34
CA GLU A 44 -7.26 4.22 -24.03
C GLU A 44 -6.37 5.30 -23.41
N TRP A 45 -6.52 6.55 -23.83
CA TRP A 45 -5.76 7.70 -23.33
C TRP A 45 -6.03 8.05 -21.86
N LEU A 46 -7.27 7.84 -21.38
CA LEU A 46 -7.63 8.05 -19.97
C LEU A 46 -6.91 7.06 -19.04
N ARG A 47 -6.48 5.91 -19.57
CA ARG A 47 -5.86 4.83 -18.80
C ARG A 47 -4.39 5.08 -18.48
N PHE A 48 -3.71 5.94 -19.23
CA PHE A 48 -2.27 6.19 -19.06
C PHE A 48 -1.95 7.36 -18.12
N LYS A 49 -2.83 8.36 -18.02
CA LYS A 49 -2.62 9.53 -17.16
C LYS A 49 -3.03 9.32 -15.69
N ASN A 50 -3.83 8.30 -15.38
CA ASN A 50 -4.34 8.08 -14.03
C ASN A 50 -3.60 6.93 -13.32
N PRO A 51 -2.82 7.20 -12.26
CA PRO A 51 -2.05 6.18 -11.54
C PRO A 51 -2.88 5.01 -11.01
N VAL A 52 -4.11 5.29 -10.56
CA VAL A 52 -5.05 4.27 -10.06
C VAL A 52 -5.49 3.33 -11.18
N LEU A 53 -5.75 3.86 -12.38
CA LEU A 53 -6.09 3.03 -13.54
C LEU A 53 -4.90 2.21 -14.03
N ARG A 54 -3.67 2.74 -13.93
CA ARG A 54 -2.45 2.01 -14.23
C ARG A 54 -2.24 0.85 -13.26
N GLN A 55 -2.39 1.08 -11.96
CA GLN A 55 -2.32 0.04 -10.93
C GLN A 55 -3.41 -1.02 -11.17
N PHE A 56 -4.65 -0.60 -11.40
CA PHE A 56 -5.75 -1.53 -11.70
C PHE A 56 -5.49 -2.36 -12.95
N ARG A 57 -4.92 -1.77 -14.02
CA ARG A 57 -4.51 -2.50 -15.23
C ARG A 57 -3.42 -3.52 -14.92
N TYR A 58 -2.36 -3.11 -14.24
CA TYR A 58 -1.25 -4.00 -13.86
C TYR A 58 -1.78 -5.21 -13.08
N MET A 59 -2.56 -4.96 -12.03
CA MET A 59 -3.20 -6.02 -11.26
C MET A 59 -4.12 -6.86 -12.12
N SER A 60 -4.93 -6.26 -13.00
CA SER A 60 -5.82 -7.02 -13.88
C SER A 60 -5.07 -7.94 -14.85
N THR A 61 -3.82 -7.63 -15.20
CA THR A 61 -3.03 -8.40 -16.17
C THR A 61 -2.08 -9.41 -15.52
N HIS A 62 -1.59 -9.11 -14.32
CA HIS A 62 -0.56 -9.88 -13.62
C HIS A 62 -1.06 -10.57 -12.34
N SER A 63 -2.38 -10.67 -12.13
CA SER A 63 -2.95 -11.41 -11.00
C SER A 63 -3.64 -12.70 -11.43
N THR A 64 -3.46 -13.73 -10.60
CA THR A 64 -4.28 -14.94 -10.63
C THR A 64 -5.65 -14.59 -10.09
N ARG A 65 -6.70 -15.02 -10.79
CA ARG A 65 -8.08 -14.71 -10.40
C ARG A 65 -8.77 -15.96 -9.95
N VAL A 66 -9.45 -15.87 -8.82
CA VAL A 66 -10.15 -17.00 -8.22
C VAL A 66 -11.53 -16.62 -7.76
N ALA A 67 -12.40 -17.63 -7.65
CA ALA A 67 -13.75 -17.45 -7.14
C ALA A 67 -13.74 -17.16 -5.63
N ASP A 68 -12.85 -17.82 -4.89
CA ASP A 68 -12.68 -17.63 -3.46
C ASP A 68 -11.19 -17.75 -3.09
N VAL A 69 -10.64 -16.70 -2.48
CA VAL A 69 -9.23 -16.68 -2.06
C VAL A 69 -8.96 -17.63 -0.90
N ILE A 70 -9.96 -17.89 -0.06
CA ILE A 70 -9.83 -18.79 1.10
C ILE A 70 -9.59 -20.22 0.67
N THR A 71 -10.37 -20.72 -0.29
CA THR A 71 -10.25 -22.12 -0.75
C THR A 71 -9.07 -22.32 -1.67
N THR A 72 -8.54 -21.23 -2.24
CA THR A 72 -7.39 -21.26 -3.16
C THR A 72 -6.07 -21.21 -2.40
N ILE A 73 -5.94 -20.36 -1.38
CA ILE A 73 -4.67 -20.05 -0.74
C ILE A 73 -4.59 -20.78 0.61
N ASN A 74 -3.86 -21.89 0.64
CA ASN A 74 -3.62 -22.68 1.85
C ASN A 74 -2.23 -22.40 2.46
N ALA A 75 -1.86 -21.12 2.56
CA ALA A 75 -0.54 -20.72 3.05
C ALA A 75 -0.60 -19.37 3.79
N PRO A 76 0.40 -19.05 4.64
CA PRO A 76 0.52 -17.73 5.26
C PRO A 76 0.59 -16.65 4.19
N VAL A 77 -0.11 -15.54 4.40
CA VAL A 77 -0.17 -14.42 3.44
C VAL A 77 0.57 -13.21 4.00
N ASN A 78 1.21 -12.44 3.12
CA ASN A 78 2.03 -11.31 3.53
C ASN A 78 1.15 -10.10 3.83
N LYS A 79 0.11 -9.92 3.02
CA LYS A 79 -0.67 -8.70 2.96
C LYS A 79 -2.03 -8.95 2.33
N LEU A 80 -3.03 -8.24 2.84
CA LEU A 80 -4.38 -8.24 2.32
C LEU A 80 -4.75 -6.82 1.91
N CYS A 81 -5.42 -6.70 0.77
CA CYS A 81 -5.96 -5.43 0.30
C CYS A 81 -7.45 -5.60 0.01
N PHE A 82 -8.27 -4.77 0.64
CA PHE A 82 -9.71 -4.81 0.51
C PHE A 82 -10.20 -3.58 -0.23
N ARG A 83 -11.07 -3.80 -1.21
CA ARG A 83 -11.55 -2.74 -2.09
C ARG A 83 -13.05 -2.80 -2.29
N GLY A 84 -13.66 -1.63 -2.43
CA GLY A 84 -15.11 -1.51 -2.60
C GLY A 84 -15.60 -0.06 -2.50
N ALA A 85 -16.90 0.11 -2.20
CA ALA A 85 -17.46 1.44 -1.99
C ALA A 85 -16.89 2.08 -0.72
N THR A 86 -16.63 3.39 -0.74
CA THR A 86 -16.04 4.14 0.39
C THR A 86 -16.74 3.86 1.71
N ARG A 87 -18.07 3.90 1.74
CA ARG A 87 -18.85 3.62 2.96
C ARG A 87 -18.59 2.24 3.57
N ASN A 88 -18.30 1.23 2.74
CA ASN A 88 -18.03 -0.13 3.20
C ASN A 88 -16.58 -0.25 3.71
N VAL A 89 -15.67 0.44 3.01
CA VAL A 89 -14.26 0.54 3.35
C VAL A 89 -14.05 1.32 4.66
N ASN A 90 -14.92 2.30 4.96
CA ASN A 90 -14.95 3.01 6.26
C ASN A 90 -15.35 2.07 7.40
N LYS A 91 -16.46 1.32 7.27
CA LYS A 91 -16.88 0.34 8.28
C LYS A 91 -15.81 -0.72 8.55
N PHE A 92 -15.15 -1.17 7.48
CA PHE A 92 -14.07 -2.15 7.61
C PHE A 92 -12.84 -1.55 8.32
N GLU A 93 -12.49 -0.30 8.02
CA GLU A 93 -11.41 0.41 8.71
C GLU A 93 -11.67 0.58 10.20
N GLU A 94 -12.89 0.93 10.61
CA GLU A 94 -13.26 1.01 12.04
C GLU A 94 -12.97 -0.30 12.78
N TYR A 95 -13.29 -1.44 12.16
CA TYR A 95 -12.97 -2.75 12.72
C TYR A 95 -11.45 -2.97 12.81
N ILE A 96 -10.69 -2.63 11.77
CA ILE A 96 -9.22 -2.77 11.79
C ILE A 96 -8.60 -1.89 12.88
N LEU A 97 -9.06 -0.65 13.03
CA LEU A 97 -8.59 0.27 14.07
C LEU A 97 -8.90 -0.24 15.48
N ALA A 98 -10.06 -0.85 15.68
CA ALA A 98 -10.42 -1.48 16.96
C ALA A 98 -9.55 -2.71 17.30
N HIS A 99 -8.88 -3.30 16.30
CA HIS A 99 -8.01 -4.47 16.44
C HIS A 99 -6.55 -4.14 16.10
N ASN A 100 -6.12 -2.90 16.36
CA ASN A 100 -4.77 -2.41 16.03
C ASN A 100 -3.61 -3.18 16.71
N HIS A 101 -3.89 -3.92 17.78
CA HIS A 101 -2.92 -4.83 18.42
C HIS A 101 -2.60 -6.06 17.55
N THR A 102 -3.50 -6.42 16.62
CA THR A 102 -3.34 -7.57 15.72
C THR A 102 -3.05 -7.12 14.29
N TYR A 103 -3.62 -5.99 13.86
CA TYR A 103 -3.58 -5.55 12.46
C TYR A 103 -3.08 -4.11 12.31
N ASN A 104 -2.25 -3.86 11.29
CA ASN A 104 -1.96 -2.52 10.78
C ASN A 104 -2.83 -2.26 9.55
N GLY A 105 -3.65 -1.20 9.59
CA GLY A 105 -4.51 -0.79 8.48
C GLY A 105 -4.04 0.52 7.85
N PHE A 106 -3.93 0.55 6.52
CA PHE A 106 -3.51 1.74 5.77
C PHE A 106 -4.52 2.07 4.67
N ARG A 107 -5.14 3.25 4.78
CA ARG A 107 -6.01 3.79 3.74
C ARG A 107 -5.16 4.24 2.55
N LEU A 108 -5.28 3.54 1.42
CA LEU A 108 -4.54 3.88 0.19
C LEU A 108 -5.31 4.86 -0.69
N THR A 109 -6.63 4.67 -0.80
CA THR A 109 -7.57 5.56 -1.51
C THR A 109 -8.94 5.47 -0.85
N THR A 110 -9.89 6.33 -1.24
CA THR A 110 -11.26 6.30 -0.71
C THR A 110 -11.97 4.94 -0.85
N GLY A 111 -11.54 4.08 -1.79
CA GLY A 111 -12.12 2.75 -2.01
C GLY A 111 -11.19 1.59 -1.69
N CYS A 112 -10.10 1.83 -0.94
CA CYS A 112 -9.06 0.82 -0.73
C CYS A 112 -8.41 0.93 0.66
N ILE A 113 -8.30 -0.21 1.34
CA ILE A 113 -7.49 -0.38 2.55
C ILE A 113 -6.53 -1.55 2.38
N GLU A 114 -5.30 -1.35 2.83
CA GLU A 114 -4.30 -2.41 2.97
C GLU A 114 -4.23 -2.81 4.44
N VAL A 115 -4.09 -4.12 4.70
CA VAL A 115 -4.03 -4.68 6.05
C VAL A 115 -2.90 -5.70 6.13
N ASN A 116 -1.99 -5.47 7.07
CA ASN A 116 -0.87 -6.34 7.41
C ASN A 116 -0.93 -6.71 8.90
N HIS A 117 -0.07 -7.63 9.34
CA HIS A 117 0.06 -7.93 10.77
C HIS A 117 0.63 -6.72 11.54
N ALA A 118 0.19 -6.49 12.79
CA ALA A 118 0.58 -5.32 13.59
C ALA A 118 2.10 -5.19 13.81
N SER A 119 2.82 -6.32 13.83
CA SER A 119 4.29 -6.31 13.96
C SER A 119 5.05 -5.99 12.67
N VAL A 120 4.36 -5.83 11.54
CA VAL A 120 4.98 -5.61 10.22
C VAL A 120 4.83 -4.14 9.82
N SER A 121 5.96 -3.51 9.50
CA SER A 121 6.02 -2.16 8.93
C SER A 121 7.25 -1.99 8.04
N LYS A 122 7.22 -0.98 7.17
CA LYS A 122 8.38 -0.60 6.35
C LYS A 122 9.59 -0.20 7.20
N GLY A 123 9.37 0.41 8.37
CA GLY A 123 10.43 0.75 9.32
C GLY A 123 11.12 -0.48 9.91
N VAL A 124 10.36 -1.49 10.32
CA VAL A 124 10.91 -2.77 10.81
C VAL A 124 11.73 -3.44 9.71
N ALA A 125 11.22 -3.48 8.48
CA ALA A 125 11.93 -4.06 7.34
C ALA A 125 13.24 -3.30 7.03
N ALA A 126 13.21 -1.97 7.00
CA ALA A 126 14.39 -1.14 6.74
C ALA A 126 15.46 -1.34 7.82
N LYS A 127 15.08 -1.36 9.09
CA LYS A 127 16.00 -1.62 10.21
C LYS A 127 16.63 -3.01 10.12
N HIS A 128 15.83 -4.02 9.77
CA HIS A 128 16.34 -5.38 9.58
C HIS A 128 17.35 -5.45 8.43
N LEU A 129 17.04 -4.83 7.29
CA LEU A 129 17.93 -4.79 6.13
C LEU A 129 19.24 -4.05 6.43
N ALA A 130 19.17 -2.89 7.09
CA ALA A 130 20.35 -2.13 7.49
C ALA A 130 21.29 -2.95 8.38
N ASN A 131 20.72 -3.67 9.36
CA ASN A 131 21.49 -4.58 10.22
C ASN A 131 22.14 -5.73 9.44
N MET A 132 21.42 -6.35 8.51
CA MET A 132 21.98 -7.43 7.66
C MET A 132 23.16 -6.95 6.81
N LEU A 133 23.10 -5.70 6.36
CA LEU A 133 24.15 -5.09 5.54
C LEU A 133 25.27 -4.44 6.37
N ASN A 134 25.16 -4.46 7.71
CA ASN A 134 26.04 -3.73 8.63
C ASN A 134 26.13 -2.21 8.31
N ILE A 135 25.00 -1.61 7.91
CA ILE A 135 24.89 -0.18 7.63
C ILE A 135 24.21 0.51 8.83
N PRO A 136 24.84 1.50 9.48
CA PRO A 136 24.19 2.32 10.50
C PRO A 136 22.94 3.04 9.95
N LEU A 137 21.90 3.21 10.76
CA LEU A 137 20.68 3.89 10.31
C LEU A 137 20.94 5.36 9.95
N GLU A 138 21.95 5.97 10.57
CA GLU A 138 22.46 7.32 10.29
C GLU A 138 23.00 7.44 8.87
N ASN A 139 23.42 6.32 8.26
CA ASN A 139 23.89 6.25 6.87
C ASN A 139 22.77 5.81 5.91
N THR A 140 21.52 5.78 6.38
CA THR A 140 20.34 5.43 5.58
C THR A 140 19.49 6.68 5.38
N VAL A 141 18.93 6.83 4.18
CA VAL A 141 17.91 7.83 3.84
C VAL A 141 16.61 7.12 3.47
N ALA A 142 15.49 7.64 3.95
CA ALA A 142 14.17 7.10 3.65
C ALA A 142 13.26 8.16 3.04
N PHE A 143 12.45 7.76 2.08
CA PHE A 143 11.47 8.61 1.41
C PHE A 143 10.08 8.04 1.66
N GLY A 144 9.10 8.91 1.93
CA GLY A 144 7.72 8.51 2.15
C GLY A 144 6.73 9.60 1.77
N ASP A 145 5.51 9.20 1.45
CA ASP A 145 4.45 10.11 1.04
C ASP A 145 3.07 9.77 1.64
N SER A 146 2.94 8.62 2.29
CA SER A 146 1.66 8.12 2.78
C SER A 146 1.74 7.44 4.14
N ALA A 147 0.56 7.11 4.70
CA ALA A 147 0.44 6.53 6.04
C ALA A 147 1.23 5.22 6.24
N ASN A 148 1.43 4.42 5.20
CA ASN A 148 2.22 3.19 5.31
C ASN A 148 3.75 3.45 5.40
N ASP A 149 4.17 4.70 5.23
CA ASP A 149 5.56 5.15 5.39
C ASP A 149 5.84 5.76 6.77
N HIS A 150 4.82 6.00 7.60
CA HIS A 150 4.99 6.68 8.91
C HIS A 150 6.05 6.00 9.77
N ALA A 151 5.93 4.69 9.99
CA ALA A 151 6.92 3.93 10.75
C ALA A 151 8.32 3.93 10.10
N LEU A 152 8.42 4.06 8.77
CA LEU A 152 9.71 4.17 8.08
C LEU A 152 10.35 5.54 8.35
N LEU A 153 9.58 6.62 8.25
CA LEU A 153 10.03 7.99 8.47
C LEU A 153 10.44 8.23 9.93
N GLU A 154 9.75 7.60 10.89
CA GLU A 154 10.12 7.65 12.31
C GLU A 154 11.38 6.82 12.63
N THR A 155 11.60 5.71 11.90
CA THR A 155 12.72 4.79 12.18
C THR A 155 14.05 5.30 11.63
N ILE A 156 14.04 5.94 10.46
CA ILE A 156 15.27 6.33 9.75
C ILE A 156 15.61 7.80 10.04
N PRO A 157 16.78 8.11 10.62
CA PRO A 157 17.17 9.48 10.98
C PRO A 157 17.15 10.48 9.83
N ASN A 158 17.55 10.08 8.62
CA ASN A 158 17.47 10.91 7.43
C ASN A 158 16.16 10.61 6.67
N SER A 159 15.03 10.89 7.30
CA SER A 159 13.71 10.72 6.70
C SER A 159 13.27 11.94 5.90
N VAL A 160 12.66 11.70 4.74
CA VAL A 160 12.25 12.73 3.77
C VAL A 160 10.80 12.48 3.36
N ALA A 161 9.94 13.47 3.58
CA ALA A 161 8.57 13.45 3.07
C ALA A 161 8.49 14.13 1.69
N MET A 162 7.75 13.54 0.76
CA MET A 162 7.49 14.15 -0.56
C MET A 162 6.56 15.37 -0.43
N GLU A 163 6.63 16.32 -1.37
CA GLU A 163 5.77 17.52 -1.34
C GLU A 163 4.28 17.15 -1.41
N ASN A 164 3.93 16.13 -2.17
CA ASN A 164 2.54 15.67 -2.31
C ASN A 164 2.03 14.88 -1.08
N ALA A 165 2.85 14.69 -0.04
CA ALA A 165 2.45 14.01 1.19
C ALA A 165 1.51 14.88 2.04
N ASP A 166 0.66 14.22 2.83
CA ASP A 166 -0.20 14.92 3.80
C ASP A 166 0.60 15.56 4.95
N SER A 167 -0.03 16.47 5.69
CA SER A 167 0.62 17.20 6.78
C SER A 167 1.12 16.29 7.90
N THR A 168 0.38 15.22 8.20
CA THR A 168 0.78 14.22 9.21
C THR A 168 2.06 13.52 8.80
N THR A 169 2.17 13.08 7.54
CA THR A 169 3.35 12.41 7.00
C THR A 169 4.55 13.35 6.97
N LYS A 170 4.36 14.61 6.53
CA LYS A 170 5.42 15.62 6.53
C LYS A 170 5.96 15.90 7.94
N ALA A 171 5.11 15.89 8.96
CA ALA A 171 5.51 16.14 10.33
C ALA A 171 6.39 15.03 10.94
N LEU A 172 6.36 13.82 10.38
CA LEU A 172 7.18 12.69 10.83
C LEU A 172 8.58 12.66 10.20
N ALA A 173 8.79 13.41 9.11
CA ALA A 173 10.06 13.42 8.39
C ALA A 173 10.97 14.56 8.85
N LYS A 174 12.28 14.31 8.85
CA LYS A 174 13.29 15.34 9.12
C LYS A 174 13.39 16.39 8.00
N TYR A 175 13.16 15.96 6.76
CA TYR A 175 13.25 16.79 5.57
C TYR A 175 11.97 16.70 4.74
N THR A 176 11.79 17.69 3.87
CA THR A 176 10.81 17.64 2.78
C THR A 176 11.51 17.83 1.45
N THR A 177 11.00 17.20 0.40
CA THR A 177 11.48 17.36 -0.98
C THR A 177 10.32 17.71 -1.92
N LYS A 178 10.58 17.88 -3.22
CA LYS A 178 9.57 18.12 -4.26
C LYS A 178 8.57 16.96 -4.37
N SER A 179 7.53 17.15 -5.18
CA SER A 179 6.52 16.11 -5.38
C SER A 179 7.08 14.92 -6.16
N ASN A 180 6.37 13.79 -6.11
CA ASN A 180 6.68 12.62 -6.92
C ASN A 180 6.62 12.92 -8.44
N ASP A 181 5.85 13.91 -8.87
CA ASP A 181 5.72 14.32 -10.28
C ASP A 181 6.86 15.25 -10.74
N GLU A 182 7.72 15.67 -9.82
CA GLU A 182 8.85 16.59 -10.05
C GLU A 182 10.20 15.95 -9.70
N ASP A 183 10.28 14.62 -9.77
CA ASP A 183 11.48 13.85 -9.47
C ASP A 183 12.06 14.15 -8.07
N GLY A 184 11.20 14.33 -7.06
CA GLY A 184 11.60 14.80 -5.73
C GLY A 184 12.69 13.95 -5.04
N ILE A 185 12.75 12.64 -5.30
CA ILE A 185 13.84 11.80 -4.79
C ILE A 185 15.19 12.24 -5.39
N ILE A 186 15.25 12.41 -6.72
CA ILE A 186 16.49 12.81 -7.42
C ILE A 186 16.90 14.21 -6.98
N TYR A 187 15.93 15.14 -6.91
CA TYR A 187 16.18 16.49 -6.44
C TYR A 187 16.81 16.50 -5.04
N PHE A 188 16.26 15.74 -4.09
CA PHE A 188 16.82 15.65 -2.74
C PHE A 188 18.23 15.08 -2.75
N LEU A 189 18.45 13.96 -3.46
CA LEU A 189 19.75 13.29 -3.48
C LEU A 189 20.87 14.12 -4.11
N ASN A 190 20.55 14.99 -5.08
CA ASN A 190 21.54 15.90 -5.67
C ASN A 190 22.01 16.99 -4.70
N GLU A 191 21.14 17.44 -3.80
CA GLU A 191 21.45 18.47 -2.79
C GLU A 191 21.98 17.86 -1.49
N TRP A 192 21.63 16.60 -1.22
CA TRP A 192 21.97 15.91 0.02
C TRP A 192 23.42 15.43 -0.01
N ASN A 193 24.27 16.07 0.80
CA ASN A 193 25.67 15.67 0.98
C ASN A 193 25.86 14.83 2.26
N PRO A 194 26.00 13.49 2.17
CA PRO A 194 26.11 12.62 3.35
C PRO A 194 27.46 12.69 4.06
N ILE A 195 28.45 13.44 3.52
CA ILE A 195 29.86 13.43 3.98
C ILE A 195 30.10 14.31 5.23
N ASN A 196 29.10 15.06 5.71
CA ASN A 196 29.24 15.95 6.88
C ASN A 196 28.52 15.44 8.15
N LEU A 197 28.30 14.12 8.28
CA LEU A 197 27.78 13.47 9.50
C LEU A 197 28.91 12.94 10.39
#